data_AF-A0A3N6HWZ1-F1
#
_entry.id   AF-A0A3N6HWZ1-F1
#
_cell.length_a   1.000
_cell.length_b   1.000
_cell.length_c   1.000
_cell.angle_alpha   90.00
_cell.angle_beta   90.00
_cell.angle_gamma   90.00
#
_symmetry.space_group_name_H-M   'P 1'
#
loop_
_entity.id
_entity.type
_entity.pdbx_description
1 polymer ?
#
loop_
_entity_poly.entity_id
_entity_poly.type
_entity_poly.pdbx_seq_one_letter_code
_entity_poly.pdbx_strand_id
1 'polypeptide(L)' 'MSTRCWDYISKNRADFGVQRICRVLEASRANYYRHLATRPVPSARPRRSGP' A
#
# COMPACT_ATOMS: atom_id res chain seq x y z
N MET A 1 -1.03 11.43 8.92
CA MET A 1 -0.25 10.17 8.81
C MET A 1 0.93 10.42 7.88
N SER A 2 2.16 10.33 8.37
CA SER A 2 3.34 10.63 7.56
C SER A 2 3.63 9.50 6.56
N THR A 3 4.17 9.84 5.38
CA THR A 3 4.54 8.89 4.31
C THR A 3 5.42 7.73 4.82
N ARG A 4 6.26 7.99 5.83
CA ARG A 4 7.11 6.99 6.49
C ARG A 4 6.31 5.87 7.19
N CYS A 5 5.14 6.17 7.76
CA CYS A 5 4.29 5.15 8.40
C CYS A 5 3.72 4.18 7.36
N TRP A 6 3.31 4.68 6.18
CA TRP A 6 2.79 3.85 5.10
C TRP A 6 3.87 2.98 4.45
N ASP A 7 5.09 3.49 4.36
CA ASP A 7 6.25 2.74 3.89
C ASP A 7 6.60 1.58 4.86
N TYR A 8 6.58 1.86 6.16
CA TYR A 8 6.74 0.84 7.20
C TYR A 8 5.67 -0.27 7.12
N ILE A 9 4.39 0.11 7.00
CA ILE A 9 3.30 -0.88 6.82
C ILE A 9 3.55 -1.71 5.56
N SER A 10 3.95 -1.08 4.45
CA SER A 10 4.18 -1.81 3.19
C SER A 10 5.34 -2.80 3.25
N LYS A 11 6.43 -2.47 3.97
CA LYS A 11 7.58 -3.36 4.14
C LYS A 11 7.27 -4.56 5.03
N ASN A 12 6.51 -4.33 6.09
CA ASN A 12 6.26 -5.33 7.13
C ASN A 12 4.97 -6.14 6.91
N ARG A 13 4.09 -5.74 5.97
CA ARG A 13 2.80 -6.41 5.74
C ARG A 13 2.90 -7.88 5.36
N ALA A 14 4.01 -8.30 4.73
CA ALA A 14 4.19 -9.68 4.29
C ALA A 14 4.47 -10.63 5.47
N ASP A 15 5.10 -10.11 6.53
CA ASP A 15 5.50 -10.88 7.71
C ASP A 15 4.41 -10.87 8.80
N PHE A 16 3.89 -9.67 9.12
CA PHE A 16 2.93 -9.51 10.23
C PHE A 16 1.47 -9.38 9.80
N GLY A 17 1.22 -9.12 8.52
CA GLY A 17 -0.11 -8.77 8.01
C GLY A 17 -0.51 -7.32 8.26
N VAL A 18 -1.21 -6.71 7.30
CA VAL A 18 -1.68 -5.31 7.36
C VAL A 18 -2.54 -5.06 8.60
N GLN A 19 -3.38 -6.02 8.99
CA GLN A 19 -4.36 -5.84 10.07
C GLN A 19 -3.72 -5.69 11.45
N ARG A 20 -2.66 -6.47 11.74
CA ARG A 20 -1.91 -6.39 13.00
C ARG A 20 -1.14 -5.08 13.09
N ILE A 21 -0.45 -4.69 12.01
CA ILE A 21 0.32 -3.44 11.98
C ILE A 21 -0.61 -2.22 12.09
N CYS A 22 -1.74 -2.22 11.37
CA CYS A 22 -2.74 -1.16 11.48
C CYS A 22 -3.29 -1.02 12.89
N ARG A 23 -3.48 -2.12 13.63
CA ARG A 23 -3.95 -2.08 15.02
C ARG A 23 -2.90 -1.48 15.97
N VAL A 24 -1.63 -1.85 15.81
CA VAL A 24 -0.52 -1.33 16.64
C VAL A 24 -0.23 0.14 16.36
N LEU A 25 -0.34 0.56 15.11
CA LEU A 25 -0.11 1.95 14.70
C LEU A 25 -1.36 2.83 14.78
N GLU A 26 -2.47 2.30 15.30
CA GLU A 26 -3.79 2.96 15.33
C GLU A 26 -4.19 3.54 13.95
N ALA A 27 -3.74 2.87 12.89
CA ALA A 27 -3.89 3.30 11.52
C ALA A 27 -5.14 2.68 10.89
N SER A 28 -5.97 3.51 10.23
CA SER A 28 -7.12 2.99 9.50
C SER A 28 -6.69 2.17 8.28
N ARG A 29 -7.14 0.91 8.23
CA ARG A 29 -6.91 -0.01 7.10
C ARG A 29 -7.48 0.54 5.79
N ALA A 30 -8.63 1.22 5.84
CA ALA A 30 -9.20 1.87 4.66
C ALA A 30 -8.29 2.98 4.12
N ASN A 31 -7.66 3.73 5.02
CA ASN A 31 -6.75 4.80 4.65
C ASN A 31 -5.42 4.26 4.09
N TYR A 32 -4.96 3.10 4.57
CA TYR A 32 -3.82 2.38 3.97
C TYR A 32 -4.09 1.99 2.51
N TYR A 33 -5.26 1.41 2.23
CA TYR A 33 -5.60 1.04 0.86
C TYR A 33 -5.86 2.23 -0.05
N ARG A 34 -6.45 3.32 0.46
CA ARG A 34 -6.54 4.59 -0.29
C ARG A 34 -5.16 5.10 -0.65
N HIS A 35 -4.22 5.13 0.30
CA HIS A 35 -2.84 5.52 0.04
C HIS A 35 -2.16 4.60 -0.99
N LEU A 36 -2.40 3.29 -0.94
CA LEU A 36 -1.92 2.34 -1.95
C LEU A 36 -2.53 2.58 -3.34
N ALA A 37 -3.82 2.91 -3.42
CA ALA A 37 -4.50 3.20 -4.68
C ALA A 37 -4.04 4.54 -5.30
N THR A 38 -3.66 5.51 -4.47
CA THR A 38 -3.11 6.80 -4.91
C THR A 38 -1.61 6.74 -5.20
N ARG A 39 -0.88 5.74 -4.66
CA ARG A 39 0.49 5.49 -5.10
C ARG A 39 0.43 5.13 -6.59
N PRO A 40 1.22 5.78 -7.45
CA PRO A 40 1.40 5.31 -8.81
C PRO A 40 2.00 3.91 -8.71
N VAL A 41 1.16 2.89 -8.78
CA VAL A 41 1.59 1.56 -9.21
C VAL A 41 2.25 1.82 -10.55
N PRO A 42 3.49 1.34 -10.80
CA PRO A 42 3.98 1.21 -12.15
C PRO A 42 2.97 0.29 -12.82
N SER A 43 1.97 0.89 -13.44
CA SER A 43 0.99 0.20 -14.23
C SER A 43 1.87 -0.44 -15.27
N ALA A 44 2.08 -1.75 -15.15
CA ALA A 44 2.40 -2.57 -16.30
C ALA A 44 1.18 -2.43 -17.20
N ARG A 45 1.08 -1.30 -17.87
CA ARG A 45 0.23 -1.10 -19.03
C ARG A 45 0.80 -2.13 -19.99
N PRO A 46 0.10 -3.25 -20.27
CA PRO A 46 0.56 -4.08 -21.37
C PRO A 46 0.64 -3.12 -22.55
N ARG A 47 1.83 -3.03 -23.14
CA ARG A 47 1.99 -2.41 -24.45
C ARG A 47 1.00 -3.16 -25.32
N ARG A 48 -0.13 -2.51 -25.63
CA ARG A 48 -1.08 -3.02 -26.60
C ARG A 48 -0.37 -2.89 -27.94
N SER A 49 0.35 -3.93 -28.31
CA SER A 49 0.90 -4.12 -29.63
C SER A 49 -0.26 -4.31 -30.60
N GLY A 50 -0.40 -3.39 -31.55
CA GLY A 50 -1.09 -3.56 -32.85
C GLY A 50 -2.60 -3.81 -32.81
N PRO A 51 -3.30 -3.68 -33.94
CA PRO A 51 -2.82 -3.71 -35.32
C PRO A 51 -2.41 -2.35 -35.90
#